data_AF-A0A3B8JMD7-F1
#
_entry.id   AF-A0A3B8JMD7-F1
#
_cell.length_a   1.000
_cell.length_b   1.000
_cell.length_c   1.000
_cell.angle_alpha   90.00
_cell.angle_beta   90.00
_cell.angle_gamma   90.00
#
_symmetry.space_group_name_H-M   'P 1'
#
loop_
_entity.id
_entity.type
_entity.pdbx_description
1 polymer ?
#
loop_
_entity_poly.entity_id
_entity_poly.type
_entity_poly.pdbx_seq_one_letter_code
_entity_poly.pdbx_strand_id
1 'polypeptide(L)'
;MTNPETWIVYKAQTMSAPGWEDRMLLPGESLTDILWENWSSSGREPSIGDRIREYTNLEDPGNGITHGRDGDWVVERICHFTSTDIDQKIIVCYCSYQPVEVNWEKLHRACRIYRKRRGQKKSGYR
;
A
#
# COMPACT_ATOMS: atom_id res chain seq x y z
N MET A 1 22.94 -6.42 -11.12
CA MET A 1 22.39 -5.05 -11.13
C MET A 1 21.37 -4.99 -10.01
N THR A 2 21.46 -3.99 -9.13
CA THR A 2 20.47 -3.75 -8.07
C THR A 2 19.23 -3.13 -8.70
N ASN A 3 18.03 -3.54 -8.25
CA ASN A 3 16.79 -2.92 -8.70
C ASN A 3 16.66 -1.53 -8.04
N PRO A 4 16.15 -0.51 -8.77
CA PRO A 4 15.94 0.81 -8.22
C PRO A 4 14.95 0.75 -7.05
N GLU A 5 15.19 1.58 -6.05
CA GLU A 5 14.23 1.73 -4.96
C GLU A 5 12.97 2.42 -5.48
N THR A 6 11.83 1.73 -5.35
CA THR A 6 10.58 2.12 -5.99
C THR A 6 9.55 2.51 -4.94
N TRP A 7 9.06 3.75 -4.98
CA TRP A 7 7.89 4.17 -4.23
C TRP A 7 6.62 3.90 -5.06
N ILE A 8 5.77 3.03 -4.56
CA ILE A 8 4.52 2.65 -5.21
C ILE A 8 3.38 3.33 -4.46
N VAL A 9 2.59 4.12 -5.18
CA VAL A 9 1.45 4.87 -4.66
C VAL A 9 0.19 4.40 -5.38
N TYR A 10 -0.74 3.83 -4.64
CA TYR A 10 -2.07 3.49 -5.13
C TYR A 10 -3.03 4.62 -4.80
N LYS A 11 -3.75 5.11 -5.81
CA LYS A 11 -4.69 6.24 -5.71
C LYS A 11 -6.02 5.84 -6.32
N ALA A 12 -7.11 6.31 -5.75
CA ALA A 12 -8.39 6.25 -6.43
C ALA A 12 -8.35 7.11 -7.70
N GLN A 13 -9.08 6.68 -8.73
CA GLN A 13 -9.16 7.41 -9.99
C GLN A 13 -9.80 8.80 -9.82
N THR A 14 -10.66 8.97 -8.81
CA THR A 14 -11.37 10.22 -8.51
C THR A 14 -11.34 10.53 -7.01
N MET A 15 -11.28 11.82 -6.66
CA MET A 15 -11.35 12.31 -5.28
C MET A 15 -12.72 12.08 -4.61
N SER A 16 -13.75 11.72 -5.36
CA SER A 16 -15.11 11.41 -4.87
C SER A 16 -15.40 9.91 -4.79
N ALA A 17 -14.38 9.06 -4.91
CA ALA A 17 -14.56 7.61 -4.88
C ALA A 17 -14.89 7.14 -3.44
N PRO A 18 -15.54 5.97 -3.24
CA PRO A 18 -16.03 5.54 -1.93
C PRO A 18 -15.02 5.67 -0.79
N GLY A 19 -15.48 6.17 0.37
CA GLY A 19 -14.65 6.37 1.57
C GLY A 19 -13.54 7.40 1.40
N TRP A 20 -13.71 8.41 0.53
CA TRP A 20 -12.73 9.49 0.38
C TRP A 20 -12.76 10.46 1.56
N GLU A 21 -13.92 10.63 2.21
CA GLU A 21 -14.12 11.47 3.38
C GLU A 21 -13.30 10.99 4.58
N ASP A 22 -13.07 9.68 4.68
CA ASP A 22 -12.33 9.05 5.77
C ASP A 22 -10.81 8.97 5.49
N ARG A 23 -10.37 9.39 4.30
CA ARG A 23 -8.97 9.30 3.87
C ARG A 23 -8.25 10.62 4.07
N MET A 24 -7.40 10.67 5.09
CA MET A 24 -6.59 11.83 5.44
C MET A 24 -5.09 11.60 5.24
N LEU A 25 -4.42 12.54 4.56
CA LEU A 25 -2.98 12.62 4.47
C LEU A 25 -2.39 13.11 5.80
N LEU A 26 -1.60 12.26 6.45
CA LEU A 26 -0.86 12.65 7.65
C LEU A 26 0.45 13.38 7.29
N PRO A 27 0.90 14.35 8.10
CA PRO A 27 0.29 14.85 9.33
C PRO A 27 -0.71 16.00 9.11
N GLY A 28 -0.90 16.48 7.87
CA GLY A 28 -1.67 17.69 7.57
C GLY A 28 -3.19 17.52 7.51
N GLU A 29 -3.69 16.31 7.74
CA GLU A 29 -5.12 15.92 7.77
C GLU A 29 -5.95 16.37 6.55
N SER A 30 -5.28 16.62 5.42
CA SER A 30 -5.96 16.99 4.17
C SER A 30 -6.56 15.75 3.52
N LEU A 31 -7.76 15.90 2.93
CA LEU A 31 -8.41 14.81 2.21
C LEU A 31 -7.54 14.32 1.04
N THR A 32 -7.54 13.02 0.81
CA THR A 32 -6.69 12.40 -0.20
C THR A 32 -7.40 11.28 -0.98
N ASP A 33 -7.03 11.15 -2.25
CA ASP A 33 -7.37 9.99 -3.08
C ASP A 33 -6.40 8.81 -2.86
N ILE A 34 -5.32 8.97 -2.10
CA ILE A 34 -4.35 7.91 -1.84
C ILE A 34 -5.02 6.78 -1.04
N LEU A 35 -4.89 5.56 -1.54
CA LEU A 35 -5.42 4.33 -0.97
C LEU A 35 -4.37 3.60 -0.15
N TRP A 36 -3.15 3.51 -0.70
CA TRP A 36 -2.04 2.81 -0.09
C TRP A 36 -0.72 3.29 -0.68
N GLU A 37 0.35 3.19 0.11
CA GLU A 37 1.70 3.46 -0.35
C GLU A 37 2.70 2.47 0.25
N ASN A 38 3.71 2.11 -0.53
CA ASN A 38 4.82 1.31 -0.03
C ASN A 38 6.10 1.53 -0.84
N TRP A 39 7.23 1.37 -0.16
CA TRP A 39 8.53 1.25 -0.81
C TRP A 39 8.81 -0.22 -1.17
N SER A 40 9.45 -0.45 -2.31
CA SER A 40 9.83 -1.77 -2.82
C SER A 40 11.21 -1.71 -3.46
N SER A 41 12.09 -2.65 -3.11
CA SER A 41 13.38 -2.90 -3.78
C SER A 41 13.39 -4.25 -4.50
N SER A 42 12.23 -4.91 -4.61
CA SER A 42 12.13 -6.26 -5.19
C SER A 42 12.24 -6.28 -6.72
N GLY A 43 12.07 -5.13 -7.39
CA GLY A 43 11.92 -5.05 -8.84
C GLY A 43 10.57 -5.55 -9.36
N ARG A 44 9.69 -6.07 -8.49
CA ARG A 44 8.33 -6.45 -8.88
C ARG A 44 7.46 -5.20 -8.93
N GLU A 45 6.94 -4.93 -10.12
CA GLU A 45 6.01 -3.83 -10.37
C GLU A 45 4.56 -4.32 -10.32
N PRO A 46 3.62 -3.45 -9.93
CA PRO A 46 2.19 -3.71 -10.08
C PRO A 46 1.82 -3.86 -11.56
N SER A 47 0.74 -4.57 -11.82
CA SER A 47 0.13 -4.77 -13.13
C SER A 47 -1.31 -4.27 -13.15
N ILE A 48 -1.81 -3.92 -14.34
CA ILE A 48 -3.24 -3.66 -14.54
C ILE A 48 -4.02 -4.93 -14.18
N GLY A 49 -5.08 -4.79 -13.41
CA GLY A 49 -5.87 -5.89 -12.84
C GLY A 49 -5.43 -6.32 -11.43
N ASP A 50 -4.28 -5.87 -10.93
CA ASP A 50 -3.88 -6.15 -9.55
C ASP A 50 -4.86 -5.50 -8.55
N ARG A 51 -5.11 -6.17 -7.43
CA ARG A 51 -5.90 -5.63 -6.32
C ARG A 51 -5.03 -5.23 -5.14
N ILE A 52 -5.40 -4.15 -4.47
CA ILE A 52 -4.76 -3.76 -3.20
C ILE A 52 -5.17 -4.79 -2.15
N ARG A 53 -4.20 -5.52 -1.57
CA ARG A 53 -4.49 -6.49 -0.50
C ARG A 53 -4.72 -5.80 0.84
N GLU A 54 -5.66 -6.35 1.57
CA GLU A 54 -5.93 -5.98 2.95
C GLU A 54 -5.45 -7.07 3.90
N TYR A 55 -4.98 -6.65 5.07
CA TYR A 55 -4.37 -7.52 6.05
C TYR A 55 -4.88 -7.17 7.42
N THR A 56 -5.27 -8.18 8.19
CA THR A 56 -5.73 -7.99 9.56
C THR A 56 -5.43 -9.22 10.40
N ASN A 57 -5.72 -9.11 11.69
CA ASN A 57 -5.88 -10.26 12.55
C ASN A 57 -7.36 -10.37 12.94
N LEU A 58 -8.06 -11.38 12.40
CA LEU A 58 -9.48 -11.60 12.69
C LEU A 58 -9.73 -12.04 14.14
N GLU A 59 -8.75 -12.68 14.78
CA GLU A 59 -8.84 -13.18 16.14
C GLU A 59 -8.54 -12.06 17.17
N ASP A 60 -7.64 -11.13 16.82
CA ASP A 60 -7.23 -10.00 17.69
C ASP A 60 -6.85 -8.76 16.84
N PRO A 61 -7.85 -7.95 16.42
CA PRO A 61 -7.64 -6.82 15.52
C PRO A 61 -6.59 -5.81 16.02
N GLY A 62 -5.65 -5.45 15.15
CA GLY A 62 -4.54 -4.54 15.49
C GLY A 62 -3.33 -5.23 16.12
N ASN A 63 -3.47 -6.50 16.55
CA ASN A 63 -2.37 -7.28 17.10
C ASN A 63 -1.82 -8.30 16.09
N GLY A 64 -0.92 -7.84 15.23
CA GLY A 64 -0.29 -8.67 14.20
C GLY A 64 -1.17 -8.86 12.96
N ILE A 65 -0.71 -9.73 12.06
CA ILE A 65 -1.36 -10.04 10.78
C ILE A 65 -1.45 -11.56 10.68
N THR A 66 -2.66 -12.08 10.58
CA THR A 66 -2.94 -13.53 10.49
C THR A 66 -3.79 -13.88 9.28
N HIS A 67 -4.47 -12.89 8.71
CA HIS A 67 -5.34 -13.07 7.55
C HIS A 67 -5.06 -12.00 6.49
N GLY A 68 -5.25 -12.38 5.24
CA GLY A 68 -5.20 -11.49 4.10
C GLY A 68 -6.42 -11.71 3.21
N ARG A 69 -6.84 -10.66 2.50
CA ARG A 69 -7.85 -10.76 1.45
C ARG A 69 -7.49 -9.82 0.32
N ASP A 70 -8.11 -10.04 -0.83
CA ASP A 70 -8.13 -9.03 -1.87
C ASP A 70 -9.08 -7.90 -1.48
N GLY A 71 -8.63 -6.66 -1.67
CA GLY A 71 -9.42 -5.47 -1.42
C GLY A 71 -10.28 -5.06 -2.61
N ASP A 72 -11.06 -4.02 -2.40
CA ASP A 72 -12.09 -3.57 -3.35
C ASP A 72 -11.54 -2.72 -4.51
N TRP A 73 -10.25 -2.39 -4.48
CA TRP A 73 -9.63 -1.51 -5.46
C TRP A 73 -8.78 -2.30 -6.44
N VAL A 74 -9.03 -2.08 -7.74
CA VAL A 74 -8.28 -2.71 -8.84
C VAL A 74 -7.52 -1.66 -9.63
N VAL A 75 -6.27 -1.97 -9.99
CA VAL A 75 -5.41 -1.11 -10.79
C VAL A 75 -5.89 -1.09 -12.24
N GLU A 76 -6.27 0.10 -12.74
CA GLU A 76 -6.70 0.29 -14.14
C GLU A 76 -5.61 0.94 -14.99
N ARG A 77 -4.78 1.78 -14.36
CA ARG A 77 -3.75 2.54 -15.08
C ARG A 77 -2.53 2.74 -14.21
N ILE A 78 -1.36 2.64 -14.83
CA ILE A 78 -0.07 2.79 -14.17
C ILE A 78 0.70 3.92 -14.84
N CYS A 79 1.26 4.82 -14.05
CA CYS A 79 2.22 5.84 -14.50
C CYS A 79 3.56 5.60 -13.83
N HIS A 80 4.62 5.67 -14.62
CA HIS A 80 6.00 5.55 -14.15
C HIS A 80 6.69 6.91 -14.20
N PHE A 81 7.36 7.26 -13.11
CA PHE A 81 8.19 8.45 -13.00
C PHE A 81 9.59 8.01 -12.60
N THR A 82 10.55 8.19 -13.49
CA THR A 82 11.95 7.80 -13.31
C THR A 82 12.84 9.01 -13.54
N SER A 83 13.92 9.13 -12.79
CA SER A 83 14.98 10.11 -13.03
C SER A 83 16.19 9.44 -13.68
N THR A 84 16.92 10.15 -14.53
CA THR A 84 18.23 9.70 -15.04
C THR A 84 19.34 9.85 -14.00
N ASP A 85 19.15 10.72 -13.02
CA ASP A 85 20.19 11.16 -12.09
C ASP A 85 20.11 10.45 -10.74
N ILE A 86 19.00 9.74 -10.47
CA ILE A 86 18.71 9.09 -9.20
C ILE A 86 18.23 7.67 -9.48
N ASP A 87 18.81 6.67 -8.79
CA ASP A 87 18.39 5.26 -8.84
C ASP A 87 17.11 5.00 -8.02
N GLN A 88 16.11 5.85 -8.23
CA GLN A 88 14.80 5.80 -7.60
C GLN A 88 13.71 6.00 -8.63
N LYS A 89 12.59 5.34 -8.40
CA LYS A 89 11.41 5.35 -9.27
C LYS A 89 10.16 5.56 -8.45
N ILE A 90 9.19 6.26 -9.01
CA ILE A 90 7.83 6.35 -8.47
C ILE A 90 6.88 5.67 -9.44
N ILE A 91 6.01 4.82 -8.91
CA ILE A 91 4.91 4.19 -9.65
C ILE A 91 3.61 4.68 -9.06
N VAL A 92 2.77 5.30 -9.89
CA VAL A 92 1.43 5.73 -9.49
C VAL A 92 0.40 4.84 -10.16
N CYS A 93 -0.31 4.05 -9.35
CA CYS A 93 -1.39 3.18 -9.77
C CYS A 93 -2.73 3.88 -9.53
N TYR A 94 -3.46 4.16 -10.60
CA TYR A 94 -4.82 4.67 -10.55
C TYR A 94 -5.80 3.50 -10.51
N CYS A 95 -6.62 3.48 -9.48
CA CYS A 95 -7.47 2.36 -9.14
C CYS A 95 -8.95 2.72 -9.25
N SER A 96 -9.76 1.79 -9.75
CA SER A 96 -11.21 1.87 -9.74
C SER A 96 -11.78 1.06 -8.57
N TYR A 97 -12.93 1.50 -8.05
CA TYR A 97 -13.64 0.78 -6.99
C TYR A 97 -14.48 -0.33 -7.64
N GLN A 98 -14.13 -1.58 -7.36
CA GLN A 98 -14.81 -2.79 -7.83
C GLN A 98 -14.93 -3.76 -6.64
N PRO A 99 -16.00 -3.63 -5.82
CA PRO A 99 -16.14 -4.39 -4.60
C PRO A 99 -16.13 -5.88 -4.90
N VAL A 100 -15.45 -6.64 -4.05
CA VAL A 100 -15.33 -8.09 -4.17
C VAL A 100 -15.94 -8.76 -2.94
N GLU A 101 -16.44 -9.98 -3.11
CA GLU A 101 -16.89 -10.78 -1.97
C GLU A 101 -15.75 -10.95 -0.97
N VAL A 102 -16.04 -10.65 0.30
CA VAL A 102 -15.04 -10.69 1.37
C VAL A 102 -14.69 -12.14 1.67
N ASN A 103 -13.52 -12.56 1.20
CA ASN A 103 -12.97 -13.88 1.49
C ASN A 103 -11.61 -13.75 2.19
N TRP A 104 -11.59 -13.95 3.51
CA TRP A 104 -10.37 -13.88 4.30
C TRP A 104 -9.62 -15.20 4.29
N GLU A 105 -8.38 -15.17 3.84
CA GLU A 105 -7.49 -16.33 3.81
C GLU A 105 -6.55 -16.29 5.02
N LYS A 106 -6.45 -17.40 5.76
CA LYS A 106 -5.47 -17.55 6.83
C LYS A 106 -4.07 -17.59 6.24
N LEU A 107 -3.23 -16.65 6.66
CA LEU A 107 -1.84 -16.60 6.23
C LEU A 107 -1.06 -17.65 7.01
N HIS A 108 -0.55 -18.66 6.30
CA HIS A 108 0.37 -19.61 6.91
C HIS A 108 1.66 -18.89 7.33
N ARG A 109 2.06 -19.05 8.60
CA ARG A 109 3.31 -18.50 9.16
C ARG A 109 4.51 -19.19 8.51
N ALA A 110 4.84 -18.78 7.29
CA ALA A 110 6.09 -19.02 6.60
C ALA A 110 6.24 -18.11 5.37
N CYS A 111 6.10 -16.79 5.53
CA CYS A 111 6.76 -15.86 4.60
C CYS A 111 6.98 -14.51 5.28
N ARG A 112 8.25 -14.18 5.51
CA ARG A 112 8.68 -12.85 5.98
C ARG A 112 8.44 -11.83 4.86
N ILE A 113 7.25 -11.24 4.73
CA ILE A 113 7.15 -9.93 4.05
C ILE A 113 6.33 -8.96 4.91
N TYR A 114 6.86 -7.74 5.02
CA TYR A 114 6.37 -6.54 5.69
C TYR A 114 6.62 -6.43 7.21
N ARG A 115 7.88 -6.14 7.55
CA ARG A 115 8.22 -5.42 8.79
C ARG A 115 7.73 -3.97 8.64
N LYS A 116 6.57 -3.64 9.21
CA LYS A 116 6.22 -2.26 9.56
C LYS A 116 7.23 -1.78 10.60
N ARG A 117 8.26 -1.02 10.21
CA ARG A 117 9.15 -0.37 11.20
C ARG A 117 8.34 0.74 11.87
N ARG A 118 7.81 0.44 13.07
CA ARG A 118 7.34 1.47 14.02
C ARG A 118 8.51 2.43 14.28
N GLY A 119 8.19 3.72 14.34
CA GLY A 119 9.14 4.80 14.56
C GLY A 119 10.06 4.56 15.76
N GLN A 120 11.36 4.73 15.54
CA GLN A 120 12.32 4.92 16.61
C GLN A 120 12.13 6.32 17.19
N LYS A 121 11.46 6.42 18.33
CA LYS A 121 11.76 7.49 19.30
C LYS A 121 13.19 7.24 19.80
N LYS A 122 14.12 8.14 19.48
CA LYS A 122 15.44 8.16 20.11
C LYS A 122 15.31 8.77 21.52
N SER A 123 15.42 7.89 22.51
CA SER A 123 16.31 7.99 23.68
C SER A 123 16.45 9.35 24.37
N GLY A 124 15.84 9.48 25.55
CA GLY A 124 16.39 10.28 26.64
C GLY A 124 17.38 9.43 27.44
N TYR A 125 18.57 9.97 27.69
CA TYR A 125 19.40 9.77 28.90
C TYR A 125 20.58 10.75 28.85
N ARG A 126 20.41 11.91 29.49
CA ARG A 126 21.29 12.44 30.53
C ARG A 126 20.62 13.64 31.19
#